data_AF-A0A949B658-F1
#
_entry.id   AF-A0A949B658-F1
#
_cell.length_a   1.000
_cell.length_b   1.000
_cell.length_c   1.000
_cell.angle_alpha   90.00
_cell.angle_beta   90.00
_cell.angle_gamma   90.00
#
_symmetry.space_group_name_H-M   'P 1'
#
loop_
_entity.id
_entity.type
_entity.pdbx_description
1 polymer ?
#
loop_
_entity_poly.entity_id
_entity_poly.type
_entity_poly.pdbx_seq_one_letter_code
_entity_poly.pdbx_strand_id
1 'polypeptide(L)'
;MIDLANKNFPHETYKNVLFKLCDAKKLDFNNEFDIIFSNATLHWVKNHIPVVKGIKKALKKNGKILLQMGGKGNTREINKTVNLIKNKSEWKEYFINFEFPYSFYGPDKYRVLLNNTGLEIN
;
A
#
# COMPACT_ATOMS: atom_id res chain seq x y z
N MET A 1 -11.96 -9.55 -2.61
CA MET A 1 -11.49 -8.64 -3.70
C MET A 1 -11.08 -9.42 -4.93
N ILE A 2 -10.14 -10.37 -4.84
CA ILE A 2 -9.69 -11.18 -5.99
C ILE A 2 -10.84 -11.97 -6.62
N ASP A 3 -11.68 -12.64 -5.82
CA ASP A 3 -12.82 -13.40 -6.38
C ASP A 3 -13.81 -12.51 -7.14
N LEU A 4 -14.08 -11.31 -6.62
CA LEU A 4 -14.92 -10.33 -7.30
C LEU A 4 -14.27 -9.85 -8.61
N ALA A 5 -12.95 -9.62 -8.62
CA ALA A 5 -12.22 -9.26 -9.83
C ALA A 5 -12.25 -10.38 -10.88
N ASN A 6 -12.00 -11.63 -10.48
CA ASN A 6 -12.11 -12.79 -11.37
C ASN A 6 -13.54 -12.97 -11.92
N LYS A 7 -14.57 -12.72 -11.11
CA LYS A 7 -15.97 -12.77 -11.54
C LYS A 7 -16.30 -11.69 -12.57
N ASN A 8 -15.81 -10.47 -12.38
CA ASN A 8 -16.10 -9.34 -13.27
C ASN A 8 -15.22 -9.32 -14.52
N PHE A 9 -14.00 -9.88 -14.43
CA PHE A 9 -13.02 -9.93 -15.50
C PHE A 9 -12.49 -11.36 -15.68
N PRO A 10 -13.35 -12.30 -16.12
CA PRO A 10 -12.99 -13.70 -16.28
C PRO A 10 -11.93 -13.88 -17.37
N HIS A 11 -11.00 -14.81 -17.16
CA HIS A 11 -9.85 -15.03 -18.04
C HIS A 11 -10.28 -15.50 -19.44
N GLU A 12 -11.41 -16.20 -19.56
CA GLU A 12 -11.98 -16.65 -20.83
C GLU A 12 -12.24 -15.47 -21.77
N THR A 13 -12.66 -14.33 -21.21
CA THR A 13 -12.94 -13.08 -21.95
C THR A 13 -11.71 -12.16 -21.97
N TYR A 14 -11.00 -12.04 -20.85
CA TYR A 14 -9.86 -11.13 -20.66
C TYR A 14 -8.54 -11.89 -20.54
N LYS A 15 -8.09 -12.50 -21.65
CA LYS A 15 -6.91 -13.39 -21.69
C LYS A 15 -5.58 -12.73 -21.30
N ASN A 16 -5.51 -11.40 -21.28
CA ASN A 16 -4.33 -10.62 -20.91
C ASN A 16 -4.36 -10.09 -19.47
N VAL A 17 -5.33 -10.53 -18.67
CA VAL A 17 -5.50 -10.12 -17.28
C VAL A 17 -5.41 -11.33 -16.36
N LEU A 18 -4.64 -11.20 -15.28
CA LEU A 18 -4.49 -12.22 -14.27
C LEU A 18 -4.54 -11.58 -12.88
N PHE A 19 -5.37 -12.13 -12.00
CA PHE A 19 -5.44 -11.72 -10.61
C PHE A 19 -4.78 -12.77 -9.72
N LYS A 20 -3.83 -12.33 -8.89
CA LYS A 20 -3.14 -13.19 -7.92
C LYS A 20 -3.37 -12.66 -6.50
N LEU A 21 -3.69 -13.56 -5.58
CA LEU A 21 -3.69 -13.24 -4.16
C LEU A 21 -2.26 -13.25 -3.64
N CYS A 22 -1.73 -12.08 -3.27
CA CYS A 22 -0.37 -11.91 -2.80
C CYS A 22 -0.29 -10.93 -1.63
N ASP A 23 0.72 -11.09 -0.76
CA ASP A 23 1.11 -10.09 0.23
C ASP A 23 2.09 -9.10 -0.40
N ALA A 24 1.76 -7.81 -0.41
CA ALA A 24 2.63 -6.77 -0.96
C ALA A 24 4.01 -6.67 -0.28
N LYS A 25 4.16 -7.19 0.94
CA LYS A 25 5.46 -7.27 1.63
C LYS A 25 6.30 -8.47 1.16
N LYS A 26 5.74 -9.37 0.36
CA LYS A 26 6.37 -10.62 -0.12
C LYS A 26 6.22 -10.75 -1.64
N LEU A 27 6.52 -9.68 -2.36
CA LEU A 27 6.55 -9.71 -3.83
C LEU A 27 7.75 -10.55 -4.28
N ASP A 28 7.47 -11.74 -4.80
CA ASP A 28 8.49 -12.65 -5.32
C ASP A 28 8.47 -12.68 -6.85
N PHE A 29 8.79 -11.53 -7.43
CA PHE A 29 8.95 -11.36 -8.87
C PHE A 29 10.35 -10.84 -9.16
N ASN A 30 10.89 -11.12 -10.35
CA ASN A 30 12.25 -10.74 -10.70
C ASN A 30 12.36 -10.23 -12.15
N ASN A 31 12.53 -8.92 -12.34
CA ASN A 31 12.70 -8.29 -13.66
C ASN A 31 11.56 -8.66 -14.64
N GLU A 32 10.32 -8.63 -14.16
CA GLU A 32 9.13 -9.09 -14.90
C GLU A 32 8.28 -7.94 -15.43
N PHE A 33 8.26 -6.79 -14.76
CA PHE A 33 7.31 -5.71 -15.08
C PHE A 33 7.99 -4.46 -15.64
N ASP A 34 7.44 -3.95 -16.73
CA ASP A 34 7.83 -2.66 -17.31
C ASP A 34 7.25 -1.48 -16.51
N ILE A 35 6.05 -1.67 -15.95
CA ILE A 35 5.35 -0.68 -15.14
C ILE A 35 4.76 -1.36 -13.90
N ILE A 36 4.96 -0.76 -12.73
CA ILE A 36 4.31 -1.17 -11.48
C ILE A 36 3.53 0.02 -10.95
N PHE A 37 2.22 -0.16 -10.72
CA PHE A 37 1.41 0.87 -10.10
C PHE A 37 0.73 0.35 -8.83
N SER A 38 0.49 1.26 -7.89
CA SER A 38 -0.35 1.02 -6.72
C SER A 38 -1.19 2.27 -6.49
N ASN A 39 -2.50 2.08 -6.34
CA ASN A 39 -3.44 3.17 -6.08
C ASN A 39 -4.15 2.93 -4.74
N ALA A 40 -4.22 3.96 -3.89
CA ALA A 40 -4.93 3.96 -2.62
C ALA A 40 -4.75 2.70 -1.74
N THR A 41 -3.58 2.06 -1.79
CA THR A 41 -3.37 0.75 -1.15
C THR A 41 -2.26 0.75 -0.10
N LEU A 42 -1.07 1.28 -0.41
CA LEU A 42 0.10 1.08 0.46
C LEU A 42 -0.01 1.69 1.86
N HIS A 43 -0.89 2.69 2.05
CA HIS A 43 -1.15 3.26 3.37
C HIS A 43 -1.86 2.30 4.34
N TRP A 44 -2.35 1.15 3.87
CA TRP A 44 -2.85 0.05 4.72
C TRP A 44 -1.74 -0.91 5.15
N VAL A 45 -0.54 -0.80 4.59
CA VAL A 45 0.61 -1.64 4.92
C VAL A 45 1.45 -0.94 5.97
N LYS A 46 1.67 -1.55 7.14
CA LYS A 46 2.44 -0.91 8.23
C LYS A 46 3.92 -0.66 7.89
N ASN A 47 4.54 -1.60 7.18
CA ASN A 47 5.95 -1.53 6.82
C ASN A 47 6.12 -1.52 5.29
N HIS A 48 6.53 -0.37 4.75
CA HIS A 48 6.70 -0.18 3.30
C HIS A 48 8.07 -0.66 2.80
N ILE A 49 9.05 -0.88 3.68
CA ILE A 49 10.41 -1.27 3.30
C ILE A 49 10.44 -2.55 2.43
N PRO A 50 9.84 -3.68 2.86
CA PRO A 50 9.86 -4.89 2.05
C PRO A 50 9.06 -4.73 0.75
N VAL A 51 8.03 -3.87 0.74
CA VAL A 51 7.24 -3.57 -0.46
C VAL A 51 8.13 -2.89 -1.51
N VAL A 52 8.82 -1.81 -1.14
CA VAL A 52 9.66 -1.05 -2.08
C VAL A 52 10.84 -1.89 -2.58
N LYS A 53 11.44 -2.72 -1.72
CA LYS A 53 12.46 -3.71 -2.14
C LYS A 53 11.92 -4.72 -3.15
N GLY A 54 10.73 -5.26 -2.90
CA GLY A 54 10.05 -6.17 -3.80
C GLY A 54 9.72 -5.53 -5.16
N ILE A 55 9.23 -4.28 -5.14
CA ILE A 55 8.99 -3.48 -6.35
C ILE A 55 10.30 -3.33 -7.15
N LYS A 56 11.41 -2.96 -6.50
CA LYS A 56 12.69 -2.81 -7.18
C LYS A 56 13.15 -4.12 -7.84
N LYS A 57 13.02 -5.25 -7.14
CA LYS A 57 13.37 -6.58 -7.69
C LYS A 57 12.49 -6.96 -8.88
N ALA A 58 11.19 -6.68 -8.77
CA ALA A 58 10.19 -7.03 -9.78
C ALA A 58 10.28 -6.17 -11.05
N LEU A 59 10.76 -4.93 -10.93
CA LEU A 59 10.81 -3.95 -12.00
C LEU A 59 11.96 -4.26 -12.98
N LYS A 60 11.66 -4.17 -14.28
CA LYS A 60 12.69 -4.27 -15.32
C LYS A 60 13.63 -3.08 -15.32
N LYS A 61 14.80 -3.23 -15.96
CA LYS A 61 15.68 -2.10 -16.27
C LYS A 61 14.88 -1.03 -17.04
N ASN A 62 15.02 0.23 -16.63
CA ASN A 62 14.26 1.39 -17.15
C ASN A 62 12.74 1.34 -16.94
N GLY A 63 12.23 0.39 -16.15
CA GLY A 63 10.82 0.33 -15.80
C GLY A 63 10.40 1.52 -14.94
N LYS A 64 9.10 1.78 -14.88
CA LYS A 64 8.51 2.93 -14.17
C LYS A 64 7.59 2.49 -13.05
N ILE A 65 7.48 3.33 -12.02
CA ILE A 65 6.56 3.11 -10.91
C ILE A 65 5.63 4.30 -10.73
N LEU A 66 4.39 4.02 -10.33
CA LEU A 66 3.43 5.04 -9.89
C LEU A 66 2.78 4.58 -8.57
N LEU A 67 3.15 5.22 -7.47
CA LEU A 67 2.64 4.87 -6.14
C LEU A 67 1.80 6.03 -5.59
N GLN A 68 0.49 5.86 -5.61
CA GLN A 68 -0.47 6.79 -5.03
C GLN A 68 -1.05 6.18 -3.74
N MET A 69 -1.07 6.97 -2.66
CA MET A 69 -1.62 6.56 -1.37
C MET A 69 -1.92 7.78 -0.49
N GLY A 70 -2.66 7.56 0.62
CA GLY A 70 -2.75 8.56 1.68
C GLY A 70 -1.37 8.87 2.28
N GLY A 71 -1.03 10.15 2.37
CA GLY A 71 0.25 10.61 2.91
C GLY A 71 0.14 11.19 4.32
N LYS A 72 1.27 11.60 4.90
CA LYS A 72 1.34 12.28 6.21
C LYS A 72 0.28 13.39 6.30
N GLY A 73 -0.53 13.36 7.36
CA GLY A 73 -1.62 14.31 7.58
C GLY A 73 -2.98 13.87 7.03
N ASN A 74 -3.04 12.79 6.24
CA ASN A 74 -4.30 12.19 5.86
C ASN A 74 -5.08 11.70 7.10
N THR A 75 -6.41 11.78 7.04
CA THR A 75 -7.36 11.45 8.13
C THR A 75 -7.09 12.15 9.48
N ARG A 76 -6.33 13.26 9.51
CA ARG A 76 -5.97 13.96 10.76
C ARG A 76 -7.17 14.27 11.64
N GLU A 77 -8.25 14.81 11.06
CA GLU A 77 -9.45 15.18 11.81
C GLU A 77 -10.23 13.95 12.31
N ILE A 78 -10.29 12.87 11.51
CA ILE A 78 -10.87 11.59 11.96
C ILE A 78 -10.08 11.06 13.17
N ASN A 79 -8.76 11.07 13.09
CA ASN A 79 -7.90 10.58 14.17
C ASN A 79 -8.09 11.41 15.45
N LYS A 80 -8.23 12.74 15.34
CA LYS A 80 -8.55 13.61 16.47
C LYS A 80 -9.89 13.23 17.10
N THR A 81 -10.94 13.13 16.30
CA THR A 81 -12.30 12.82 16.79
C THR A 81 -12.35 11.47 17.49
N VAL A 82 -11.78 10.43 16.89
CA VAL A 82 -11.73 9.10 17.50
C VAL A 82 -10.90 9.11 18.79
N ASN A 83 -9.79 9.85 18.84
CA ASN A 83 -9.00 10.00 20.07
C ASN A 83 -9.76 10.71 21.21
N LEU A 84 -10.70 11.60 20.89
CA LEU A 84 -11.59 12.23 21.88
C LEU A 84 -12.66 11.23 22.37
N ILE A 85 -13.22 10.43 21.46
CA ILE A 85 -14.31 9.51 21.77
C ILE A 85 -13.80 8.29 22.54
N LYS A 86 -12.63 7.73 22.18
CA LYS A 86 -12.12 6.47 22.75
C LYS A 86 -11.89 6.50 24.27
N ASN A 87 -11.80 7.69 24.87
CA ASN A 87 -11.57 7.88 26.30
C ASN A 87 -12.87 8.14 27.08
N LYS A 88 -14.01 8.31 26.41
CA LYS A 88 -15.31 8.50 27.06
C LYS A 88 -15.78 7.20 27.69
N SER A 89 -16.39 7.27 28.87
CA SER A 89 -16.83 6.12 29.65
C SER A 89 -17.74 5.16 28.88
N GLU A 90 -18.60 5.71 28.02
CA GLU A 90 -19.59 4.99 27.22
C GLU A 90 -18.93 4.19 26.09
N TRP A 91 -17.70 4.53 25.71
CA TRP A 91 -17.01 3.97 24.53
C TRP A 91 -15.69 3.26 24.85
N LYS A 92 -15.06 3.56 25.99
CA LYS A 92 -13.70 3.14 26.32
C LYS A 92 -13.48 1.63 26.23
N GLU A 93 -14.47 0.82 26.60
CA GLU A 93 -14.39 -0.64 26.54
C GLU A 93 -14.25 -1.19 25.10
N TYR A 94 -14.83 -0.50 24.11
CA TYR A 94 -14.77 -0.90 22.69
C TYR A 94 -13.45 -0.53 22.01
N PHE A 95 -12.63 0.33 22.64
CA PHE A 95 -11.37 0.81 22.10
C PHE A 95 -10.14 0.19 22.78
N ILE A 96 -10.31 -0.87 23.58
CA ILE A 96 -9.20 -1.61 24.18
C ILE A 96 -8.30 -2.17 23.06
N ASN A 97 -7.00 -1.86 23.13
CA ASN A 97 -5.99 -2.22 22.12
C ASN A 97 -6.31 -1.73 20.69
N PHE A 98 -7.16 -0.69 20.56
CA PHE A 98 -7.45 -0.12 19.25
C PHE A 98 -6.23 0.62 18.69
N GLU A 99 -5.81 0.22 17.51
CA GLU A 99 -4.84 0.93 16.70
C GLU A 99 -5.44 1.27 15.34
N PHE A 100 -5.17 2.48 14.85
CA PHE A 100 -5.50 2.80 13.47
C PHE A 100 -4.73 1.88 12.52
N PRO A 101 -5.36 1.33 11.48
CA PRO A 101 -4.70 0.41 10.56
C PRO A 101 -3.70 1.10 9.62
N TYR A 102 -3.74 2.43 9.55
CA TYR A 102 -3.00 3.21 8.57
C TYR A 102 -1.49 3.35 8.88
N SER A 103 -0.74 3.63 7.81
CA SER A 103 0.66 4.03 7.79
C SER A 103 0.84 5.16 6.77
N PHE A 104 0.79 6.39 7.24
CA PHE A 104 0.88 7.59 6.40
C PHE A 104 2.30 8.15 6.38
N TYR A 105 3.11 7.64 5.45
CA TYR A 105 4.46 8.16 5.25
C TYR A 105 4.39 9.53 4.57
N GLY A 106 5.26 10.44 4.99
CA GLY A 106 5.46 11.72 4.32
C GLY A 106 6.40 11.59 3.11
N PRO A 107 6.43 12.60 2.22
CA PRO A 107 7.29 12.60 1.04
C PRO A 107 8.77 12.44 1.41
N ASP A 108 9.24 13.07 2.48
CA ASP A 108 10.65 13.00 2.91
C ASP A 108 11.07 11.57 3.28
N LYS A 109 10.22 10.88 4.06
CA LYS A 109 10.45 9.49 4.45
C LYS A 109 10.42 8.57 3.22
N TYR A 110 9.53 8.83 2.28
CA TYR A 110 9.42 8.05 1.06
C TYR A 110 10.60 8.27 0.12
N ARG A 111 11.12 9.50 0.02
CA ARG A 111 12.32 9.83 -0.76
C ARG A 111 13.54 9.06 -0.24
N VAL A 112 13.77 9.05 1.07
CA VAL A 112 14.84 8.25 1.69
C VAL A 112 14.66 6.76 1.40
N LEU A 113 13.44 6.26 1.52
CA LEU A 113 13.13 4.85 1.25
C LEU A 113 13.42 4.45 -0.20
N LEU A 114 13.00 5.26 -1.17
CA LEU A 114 13.24 5.01 -2.59
C LEU A 114 14.75 5.02 -2.90
N ASN A 115 15.47 6.05 -2.44
CA ASN A 115 16.91 6.19 -2.65
C ASN A 115 17.67 4.98 -2.10
N ASN A 116 17.33 4.51 -0.90
CA ASN A 116 17.96 3.33 -0.27
C ASN A 116 17.72 2.02 -1.04
N THR A 117 16.81 2.01 -2.00
CA THR A 117 16.50 0.85 -2.86
C THR A 117 16.97 1.03 -4.30
N GLY A 118 17.64 2.15 -4.62
CA GLY A 118 18.05 2.46 -6.00
C GLY A 118 16.85 2.71 -6.93
N LEU A 119 15.76 3.24 -6.38
CA LEU A 119 14.65 3.83 -7.12
C LEU A 119 14.78 5.34 -7.03
N GLU A 120 14.52 6.02 -8.14
CA GLU A 120 14.68 7.48 -8.27
C GLU A 120 13.33 8.13 -8.57
N ILE A 121 13.16 9.37 -8.10
CA ILE A 121 12.02 10.21 -8.45
C ILE A 121 12.46 11.06 -9.64
N ASN A 122 11.79 10.86 -10.78
CA ASN A 122 11.91 11.76 -11.93
C ASN A 122 11.19 13.08 -11.69
#